data_AF-A0A162CWZ8-F1
#
_entry.id   AF-A0A162CWZ8-F1
#
_cell.length_a   1.000
_cell.length_b   1.000
_cell.length_c   1.000
_cell.angle_alpha   90.00
_cell.angle_beta   90.00
_cell.angle_gamma   90.00
#
_symmetry.space_group_name_H-M   'P 1'
#
loop_
_entity.id
_entity.type
_entity.pdbx_description
1 polymer ?
#
loop_
_entity_poly.entity_id
_entity_poly.type
_entity_poly.pdbx_seq_one_letter_code
_entity_poly.pdbx_strand_id
1 'polypeptide(L)'
;TLLVDRVRHYENVFNDLPVSTKNVDSVLLPSNYAYSGGVSFAIYETIPAVKRQTSPSPLILLKETKKAIEVAGMKNAHMKDAVALSDFLSLLQEQMHEGKVQWDELKVVHTLD
;
A
#
# COMPACT_ATOMS: atom_id res chain seq x y z
N THR A 1 -15.23 -21.87 8.32
CA THR A 1 -13.92 -22.24 8.89
C THR A 1 -13.15 -20.98 9.17
N LEU A 2 -13.05 -20.59 10.44
CA LEU A 2 -12.25 -19.45 10.87
C LEU A 2 -10.77 -19.82 10.59
N LEU A 3 -10.11 -19.09 9.69
CA LEU A 3 -8.67 -19.17 9.56
C LEU A 3 -8.09 -18.63 10.88
N VAL A 4 -7.56 -19.51 11.72
CA VAL A 4 -6.82 -19.10 12.92
C VAL A 4 -5.50 -18.54 12.43
N ASP A 5 -5.35 -17.23 12.52
CA ASP A 5 -4.14 -16.54 12.09
C ASP A 5 -2.94 -17.01 12.94
N ARG A 6 -1.92 -17.52 12.26
CA ARG A 6 -0.64 -17.92 12.87
C ARG A 6 0.41 -16.89 12.51
N VAL A 7 0.84 -16.11 13.49
CA VAL A 7 1.96 -15.18 13.34
C VAL A 7 3.25 -15.98 13.20
N ARG A 8 4.02 -15.69 12.15
CA ARG A 8 5.32 -16.32 11.86
C ARG A 8 6.31 -15.25 11.43
N HIS A 9 7.61 -15.57 11.55
CA HIS A 9 8.65 -14.71 11.02
C HIS A 9 8.50 -14.59 9.50
N TYR A 10 8.70 -13.37 8.99
CA TYR A 10 8.54 -13.04 7.58
C TYR A 10 9.36 -13.97 6.66
N GLU A 11 10.62 -14.22 7.03
CA GLU A 11 11.54 -15.07 6.25
C GLU A 11 11.09 -16.53 6.12
N ASN A 12 10.24 -17.01 7.03
CA ASN A 12 9.78 -18.40 6.99
C ASN A 12 8.84 -18.65 5.80
N VAL A 13 8.35 -17.60 5.13
CA VAL A 13 7.47 -17.72 3.96
C VAL A 13 8.06 -18.63 2.88
N PHE A 14 9.37 -18.57 2.64
CA PHE A 14 10.04 -19.37 1.62
C PHE A 14 10.18 -20.85 1.99
N ASN A 15 10.19 -21.17 3.28
CA ASN A 15 10.23 -22.55 3.78
C ASN A 15 8.82 -23.14 3.94
N ASP A 16 7.87 -22.31 4.36
CA ASP A 16 6.50 -22.73 4.68
C ASP A 16 5.63 -22.91 3.43
N LEU A 17 5.82 -22.08 2.39
CA LEU A 17 5.07 -22.15 1.14
C LEU A 17 5.21 -23.51 0.43
N PRO A 18 6.42 -24.06 0.19
CA PRO A 18 6.58 -25.39 -0.41
C PRO A 18 5.87 -26.50 0.38
N VAL A 19 5.91 -26.43 1.72
CA VAL A 19 5.27 -27.44 2.59
C VAL A 19 3.75 -27.33 2.50
N SER A 20 3.23 -26.10 2.57
CA SER A 20 1.79 -25.82 2.57
C SER A 20 1.14 -26.13 1.22
N THR A 21 1.88 -25.99 0.12
CA THR A 21 1.38 -26.20 -1.24
C THR A 21 1.40 -27.67 -1.70
N LYS A 22 1.89 -28.60 -0.86
CA LYS A 22 1.82 -30.05 -1.15
C LYS A 22 0.38 -30.53 -1.24
N ASN A 23 -0.47 -30.09 -0.33
CA ASN A 23 -1.85 -30.57 -0.15
C ASN A 23 -2.90 -29.78 -0.95
N VAL A 24 -2.47 -28.89 -1.84
CA VAL A 24 -3.38 -28.10 -2.69
C VAL A 24 -3.12 -28.41 -4.16
N ASP A 25 -4.19 -28.41 -4.96
CA ASP A 25 -4.12 -28.72 -6.39
C ASP A 25 -3.62 -27.53 -7.20
N SER A 26 -3.98 -26.31 -6.78
CA SER A 26 -3.57 -25.08 -7.44
C SER A 26 -3.33 -23.95 -6.43
N VAL A 27 -2.46 -23.02 -6.81
CA VAL A 27 -2.09 -21.83 -6.03
C VAL A 27 -2.24 -20.62 -6.93
N LEU A 28 -3.05 -19.66 -6.47
CA LEU A 28 -3.15 -18.37 -7.14
C LEU A 28 -1.90 -17.54 -6.85
N LEU A 29 -1.17 -17.22 -7.92
CA LEU A 29 -0.05 -16.29 -7.91
C LEU A 29 -0.49 -14.98 -8.55
N PRO A 30 -0.53 -13.88 -7.77
CA PRO A 30 -0.93 -12.58 -8.30
C PRO A 30 -0.10 -12.18 -9.52
N SER A 31 -0.78 -11.92 -10.63
CA SER A 31 -0.18 -11.32 -11.82
C SER A 31 0.08 -9.84 -11.60
N ASN A 32 0.92 -9.25 -12.44
CA ASN A 32 1.00 -7.79 -12.53
C ASN A 32 -0.37 -7.24 -12.93
N TYR A 33 -0.87 -6.25 -12.17
CA TYR A 33 -2.13 -5.57 -12.44
C TYR A 33 -2.15 -4.17 -11.82
N ALA A 34 -2.46 -3.16 -12.64
CA ALA A 34 -2.43 -1.74 -12.28
C ALA A 34 -1.07 -1.35 -11.66
N TYR A 35 -1.04 -1.03 -10.37
CA TYR A 35 0.15 -0.64 -9.62
C TYR A 35 0.76 -1.79 -8.80
N SER A 36 0.20 -3.01 -8.86
CA SER A 36 0.76 -4.18 -8.18
C SER A 36 1.68 -4.95 -9.11
N GLY A 37 2.95 -5.08 -8.74
CA GLY A 37 3.96 -5.85 -9.50
C GLY A 37 3.73 -7.36 -9.51
N GLY A 38 2.70 -7.87 -8.82
CA GLY A 38 2.43 -9.30 -8.70
C GLY A 38 3.35 -10.01 -7.71
N VAL A 39 3.52 -11.31 -7.90
CA VAL A 39 4.37 -12.17 -7.06
C VAL A 39 5.86 -11.99 -7.36
N SER A 40 6.71 -12.05 -6.34
CA SER A 40 8.17 -12.04 -6.52
C SER A 40 8.66 -13.34 -7.20
N PHE A 41 9.78 -13.24 -7.92
CA PHE A 41 10.35 -14.39 -8.62
C PHE A 41 10.70 -15.55 -7.69
N ALA A 42 11.25 -15.26 -6.50
CA ALA A 42 11.58 -16.27 -5.50
C ALA A 42 10.36 -17.09 -5.08
N ILE A 43 9.21 -16.46 -4.84
CA ILE A 43 7.97 -17.17 -4.51
C ILE A 43 7.44 -17.93 -5.73
N TYR A 44 7.51 -17.33 -6.92
CA TYR A 44 7.07 -17.96 -8.17
C TYR A 44 7.80 -19.30 -8.41
N GLU A 45 9.12 -19.35 -8.23
CA GLU A 45 9.91 -20.58 -8.43
C GLU A 45 9.62 -21.67 -7.39
N THR A 46 9.33 -21.31 -6.14
CA THR A 46 9.08 -22.30 -5.07
C THR A 46 7.86 -23.20 -5.31
N ILE A 47 6.91 -22.77 -6.14
CA ILE A 47 5.68 -23.51 -6.42
C ILE A 47 5.86 -24.26 -7.74
N PRO A 48 5.51 -25.55 -7.88
CA PRO A 48 5.62 -26.27 -9.16
C PRO A 48 4.74 -25.65 -10.26
N ALA A 49 5.25 -25.57 -11.51
CA ALA A 49 4.57 -24.92 -12.63
C ALA A 49 3.13 -25.43 -12.88
N VAL A 50 2.90 -26.73 -12.73
CA VAL A 50 1.58 -27.38 -12.91
C VAL A 50 0.53 -26.91 -11.90
N LYS A 51 0.95 -26.36 -10.76
CA LYS A 51 0.07 -25.86 -9.70
C LYS A 51 -0.13 -24.34 -9.77
N ARG A 52 0.60 -23.62 -10.62
CA ARG A 52 0.55 -22.15 -10.68
C ARG A 52 -0.68 -21.70 -11.48
N GLN A 53 -1.52 -20.88 -10.87
CA GLN A 53 -2.54 -20.12 -11.57
C GLN A 53 -2.21 -18.64 -11.46
N THR A 54 -2.07 -17.95 -12.58
CA THR A 54 -1.69 -16.53 -12.58
C THR A 54 -2.88 -15.68 -12.99
N SER A 55 -3.35 -14.84 -12.07
CA SER A 55 -4.38 -13.83 -12.34
C SER A 55 -4.22 -12.65 -11.39
N PRO A 56 -4.86 -11.50 -11.66
CA PRO A 56 -4.89 -10.39 -10.71
C PRO A 56 -5.45 -10.85 -9.36
N SER A 57 -4.88 -10.33 -8.27
CA SER A 57 -5.40 -10.60 -6.94
C SER A 57 -6.82 -10.03 -6.82
N PRO A 58 -7.83 -10.83 -6.42
CA PRO A 58 -9.19 -10.33 -6.21
C PRO A 58 -9.26 -9.21 -5.17
N LEU A 59 -8.30 -9.17 -4.25
CA LEU A 59 -8.20 -8.11 -3.23
C LEU A 59 -7.92 -6.74 -3.86
N ILE A 60 -7.27 -6.67 -5.02
CA ILE A 60 -7.01 -5.39 -5.70
C ILE A 60 -8.32 -4.78 -6.17
N LEU A 61 -9.20 -5.59 -6.77
CA LEU A 61 -10.53 -5.15 -7.20
C LEU A 61 -11.40 -4.80 -5.99
N LEU A 62 -11.29 -5.58 -4.91
CA LEU A 62 -12.06 -5.33 -3.70
C LEU A 62 -11.66 -4.01 -3.02
N LYS A 63 -10.36 -3.69 -2.93
CA LYS A 63 -9.90 -2.43 -2.33
C LYS A 63 -10.13 -1.20 -3.21
N GLU A 64 -10.36 -1.40 -4.50
CA GLU A 64 -10.66 -0.32 -5.45
C GLU A 64 -12.04 0.28 -5.16
N THR A 65 -13.02 -0.55 -4.82
CA THR A 65 -14.36 -0.09 -4.45
C THR A 65 -14.43 0.24 -2.96
N LYS A 66 -14.43 1.54 -2.64
CA LYS A 66 -14.53 2.04 -1.26
C LYS A 66 -15.94 1.90 -0.71
N LYS A 67 -16.05 1.42 0.53
CA LYS A 67 -17.30 1.44 1.29
C LYS A 67 -17.62 2.86 1.75
N ALA A 68 -18.90 3.13 2.05
CA ALA A 68 -19.35 4.46 2.49
C ALA A 68 -18.55 5.01 3.69
N ILE A 69 -18.18 4.15 4.64
CA ILE A 69 -17.35 4.53 5.80
C ILE A 69 -15.93 4.95 5.40
N GLU A 70 -15.32 4.27 4.42
CA GLU A 70 -13.99 4.60 3.91
C GLU A 70 -14.04 5.91 3.13
N VAL A 71 -15.08 6.13 2.33
CA VAL A 71 -15.31 7.39 1.61
C VAL A 71 -15.47 8.56 2.59
N ALA A 72 -16.24 8.39 3.66
CA ALA A 72 -16.38 9.41 4.70
C ALA A 72 -15.04 9.70 5.40
N GLY A 73 -14.26 8.66 5.70
CA GLY A 73 -12.90 8.78 6.23
C GLY A 73 -11.98 9.57 5.29
N MET A 74 -12.00 9.25 4.00
CA MET A 74 -11.23 9.96 2.98
C MET A 74 -11.63 11.44 2.87
N LYS A 75 -12.92 11.76 2.89
CA LYS A 75 -13.39 13.16 2.87
C LYS A 75 -12.92 13.95 4.08
N ASN A 76 -12.97 13.35 5.27
CA ASN A 76 -12.48 13.99 6.50
C ASN A 76 -10.96 14.19 6.47
N ALA A 77 -10.20 13.21 5.98
CA ALA A 77 -8.76 13.34 5.80
C ALA A 77 -8.43 14.49 4.83
N HIS A 78 -9.06 14.52 3.65
CA HIS A 78 -8.86 15.61 2.69
C HIS A 78 -9.24 16.99 3.23
N MET A 79 -10.28 17.09 4.06
CA MET A 79 -10.65 18.37 4.69
C MET A 79 -9.54 18.87 5.62
N LYS A 80 -8.96 17.96 6.43
CA LYS A 80 -7.86 18.31 7.33
C LYS A 80 -6.59 18.67 6.56
N ASP A 81 -6.25 17.90 5.52
CA ASP A 81 -5.12 18.20 4.64
C ASP A 81 -5.28 19.57 3.96
N ALA A 82 -6.49 19.89 3.52
CA ALA A 82 -6.77 21.20 2.90
C ALA A 82 -6.59 22.36 3.88
N VAL A 83 -7.00 22.19 5.14
CA VAL A 83 -6.78 23.21 6.18
C VAL A 83 -5.29 23.36 6.47
N ALA A 84 -4.57 22.26 6.71
CA ALA A 84 -3.13 22.28 6.97
C ALA A 84 -2.35 22.94 5.82
N LEU A 85 -2.69 22.60 4.57
CA LEU A 85 -2.07 23.20 3.39
C LEU A 85 -2.40 24.70 3.27
N SER A 86 -3.63 25.10 3.57
CA SER A 86 -4.04 26.51 3.51
C SER A 86 -3.31 27.35 4.56
N ASP A 87 -3.22 26.84 5.79
CA ASP A 87 -2.48 27.50 6.88
C ASP A 87 -0.99 27.63 6.53
N PHE A 88 -0.40 26.55 5.99
CA PHE A 88 0.98 26.57 5.52
C PHE A 88 1.21 27.59 4.40
N LEU A 89 0.32 27.64 3.40
CA LEU A 89 0.43 28.60 2.29
C LEU A 89 0.30 30.05 2.76
N SER A 90 -0.58 30.32 3.74
CA SER A 90 -0.72 31.64 4.34
C SER A 90 0.59 32.05 5.05
N LEU A 91 1.14 31.15 5.87
CA LEU A 91 2.41 31.37 6.58
C LEU A 91 3.57 31.62 5.61
N LEU A 92 3.66 30.79 4.56
CA LEU A 92 4.69 30.89 3.52
C LEU A 92 4.61 32.26 2.84
N GLN A 93 3.41 32.69 2.44
CA GLN A 93 3.19 33.96 1.77
C GLN A 93 3.61 35.15 2.66
N GLU A 94 3.23 35.15 3.93
CA GLU A 94 3.60 36.21 4.88
C GLU A 94 5.11 36.29 5.06
N GLN A 95 5.78 35.17 5.31
CA GLN A 95 7.23 35.15 5.57
C GLN A 95 8.05 35.50 4.33
N MET A 96 7.58 35.13 3.13
CA MET A 96 8.19 35.55 1.86
C MET A 96 8.02 37.05 1.64
N HIS A 97 6.85 37.62 1.91
CA HIS A 97 6.59 39.05 1.74
C HIS A 97 7.41 39.92 2.68
N GLU A 98 7.54 39.51 3.95
CA GLU A 98 8.31 40.24 4.95
C GLU A 98 9.83 40.07 4.80
N GLY A 99 10.29 39.16 3.92
CA GLY A 99 11.70 38.84 3.72
C GLY A 99 12.38 38.24 4.96
N LYS A 100 11.60 37.74 5.94
CA LYS A 100 12.12 37.25 7.23
C LYS A 100 12.82 35.90 7.12
N VAL A 101 12.43 35.07 6.15
CA VAL A 101 12.95 33.70 6.00
C VAL A 101 13.24 33.39 4.53
N GLN A 102 14.44 32.86 4.28
CA GLN A 102 14.82 32.27 2.99
C GLN A 102 14.25 30.84 2.94
N TRP A 103 13.22 30.65 2.12
CA TRP A 103 12.58 29.36 1.89
C TRP A 103 13.35 28.54 0.86
N ASP A 104 13.57 27.27 1.17
CA ASP A 104 14.09 26.25 0.25
C ASP A 104 13.14 25.04 0.26
N GLU A 105 13.27 24.16 -0.73
CA GLU A 105 12.37 23.02 -0.90
C GLU A 105 12.36 22.08 0.33
N LEU A 106 13.50 21.93 1.01
CA LEU A 106 13.62 21.05 2.19
C LEU A 106 12.89 21.63 3.41
N LYS A 107 12.99 22.95 3.63
CA LYS A 107 12.25 23.65 4.70
C LYS A 107 10.75 23.62 4.47
N VAL A 108 10.31 23.75 3.21
CA VAL A 108 8.89 23.64 2.85
C VAL A 108 8.37 22.26 3.23
N VAL A 109 9.05 21.18 2.84
CA VAL A 109 8.65 19.80 3.19
C VAL A 109 8.62 19.61 4.70
N HIS A 110 9.67 20.02 5.42
CA HIS A 110 9.73 19.85 6.88
C HIS A 110 8.66 20.63 7.66
N THR A 111 8.17 21.74 7.09
CA THR A 111 7.14 22.56 7.76
C THR A 111 5.72 22.09 7.43
N LEU A 112 5.56 21.38 6.30
CA LEU A 112 4.27 20.82 5.86
C LEU A 112 4.01 19.41 6.42
N ASP A 113 5.06 18.65 6.73
CA ASP A 113 5.02 17.34 7.42
C ASP A 113 4.64 17.46 8.90
#